data_AF-A0A3D3P0M6-F1
#
_entry.id   AF-A0A3D3P0M6-F1
#
_cell.length_a   1.000
_cell.length_b   1.000
_cell.length_c   1.000
_cell.angle_alpha   90.00
_cell.angle_beta   90.00
_cell.angle_gamma   90.00
#
_symmetry.space_group_name_H-M   'P 1'
#
loop_
_entity.id
_entity.type
_entity.pdbx_description
1 polymer ?
#
loop_
_entity_poly.entity_id
_entity_poly.type
_entity_poly.pdbx_seq_one_letter_code
_entity_poly.pdbx_strand_id
1 'polypeptide(L)'
;GTPGLEESIGSYTEEYLEEKTPKQLKDHYYSFPGIDSRDMATRALLRIAIIGVFEEVIESSDPEKEASQIRDGKAMIETLFQELQRDFKPKDLSNFILVRVGDFIRKTTQPQAAEVYYKEALSRSDQSHMFAAIFGLADVYAKGTSTQKSEAIKLLKRVSDDSDDSGEREEALYLTASIHADNNAYDAAIATAKEYLETDGFRRYAVPCRMLLAASHDKAGRVDDALTAYQQVWISSMGTIRFSSPAMKRWMEILWKRGGTTKGKSDQQYAYEGGYKYLKMTSQAVKKATTNEKEMWDEVFQLTESYEANSDIAKVVEPEEE
;
A
#
# COMPACT_ATOMS: atom_id res chain seq x y z
N GLY A 1 2.11 -1.48 28.14
CA GLY A 1 1.35 -2.75 28.09
C GLY A 1 1.69 -3.66 29.27
N THR A 2 1.09 -4.85 29.35
CA THR A 2 1.44 -5.92 30.32
C THR A 2 1.94 -7.16 29.57
N PRO A 3 3.18 -7.17 29.05
CA PRO A 3 3.68 -8.21 28.13
C PRO A 3 3.53 -9.64 28.66
N GLY A 4 3.75 -9.87 29.96
CA GLY A 4 3.60 -11.20 30.56
C GLY A 4 2.16 -11.74 30.57
N LEU A 5 1.15 -10.85 30.54
CA LEU A 5 -0.25 -11.26 30.44
C LEU A 5 -0.60 -11.68 29.01
N GLU A 6 -0.09 -10.96 28.00
CA GLU A 6 -0.31 -11.29 26.59
C GLU A 6 0.29 -12.66 26.24
N GLU A 7 1.52 -12.93 26.69
CA GLU A 7 2.20 -14.22 26.52
C GLU A 7 1.41 -15.35 27.20
N SER A 8 0.97 -15.14 28.44
CA SER A 8 0.19 -16.14 29.19
C SER A 8 -1.15 -16.47 28.52
N ILE A 9 -1.84 -15.45 27.98
CA ILE A 9 -3.08 -15.66 27.21
C ILE A 9 -2.78 -16.44 25.93
N GLY A 10 -1.67 -16.15 25.25
CA GLY A 10 -1.23 -16.88 24.07
C GLY A 10 -1.05 -18.38 24.34
N SER A 11 -0.21 -18.73 25.30
CA SER A 11 0.04 -20.14 25.66
C SER A 11 -1.23 -20.88 26.10
N TYR A 12 -2.09 -20.22 26.89
CA TYR A 12 -3.38 -20.81 27.28
C TYR A 12 -4.30 -21.02 26.08
N THR A 13 -4.30 -20.08 25.13
CA THR A 13 -5.09 -20.17 23.90
C THR A 13 -4.69 -21.39 23.09
N GLU A 14 -3.37 -21.60 22.90
CA GLU A 14 -2.83 -22.75 22.17
C GLU A 14 -3.24 -24.07 22.83
N GLU A 15 -2.99 -24.21 24.14
CA GLU A 15 -3.36 -25.42 24.89
C GLU A 15 -4.87 -25.70 24.85
N TYR A 16 -5.70 -24.66 24.99
CA TYR A 16 -7.16 -24.81 24.93
C TYR A 16 -7.63 -25.32 23.56
N LEU A 17 -7.00 -24.86 22.48
CA LEU A 17 -7.36 -25.22 21.11
C LEU A 17 -6.91 -26.61 20.68
N GLU A 18 -6.06 -27.30 21.45
CA GLU A 18 -5.72 -28.71 21.21
C GLU A 18 -6.96 -29.62 21.26
N GLU A 19 -7.93 -29.27 22.12
CA GLU A 19 -9.14 -30.07 22.32
C GLU A 19 -10.45 -29.37 21.95
N LYS A 20 -10.41 -28.06 21.70
CA LYS A 20 -11.61 -27.22 21.56
C LYS A 20 -11.55 -26.38 20.30
N THR A 21 -12.72 -25.93 19.86
CA THR A 21 -12.85 -25.09 18.66
C THR A 21 -12.66 -23.60 18.99
N PRO A 22 -12.27 -22.77 18.00
CA PRO A 22 -12.22 -21.31 18.15
C PRO A 22 -13.54 -20.68 18.66
N LYS A 23 -14.68 -21.27 18.30
CA LYS A 23 -15.99 -20.83 18.79
C LYS A 23 -16.18 -21.13 20.28
N GLN A 24 -15.74 -22.30 20.74
CA GLN A 24 -15.76 -22.64 22.17
C GLN A 24 -14.79 -21.77 22.97
N LEU A 25 -13.62 -21.46 22.42
CA LEU A 25 -12.67 -20.51 23.02
C LEU A 25 -13.33 -19.14 23.21
N LYS A 26 -14.05 -18.63 22.21
CA LYS A 26 -14.83 -17.39 22.35
C LYS A 26 -15.76 -17.46 23.57
N ASP A 27 -16.65 -18.46 23.62
CA ASP A 27 -17.61 -18.57 24.73
C ASP A 27 -16.91 -18.67 26.09
N HIS A 28 -15.78 -19.40 26.15
CA HIS A 28 -14.95 -19.53 27.34
C HIS A 28 -14.34 -18.19 27.78
N TYR A 29 -13.74 -17.43 26.86
CA TYR A 29 -13.13 -16.12 27.15
C TYR A 29 -14.13 -15.03 27.50
N TYR A 30 -15.40 -15.15 27.09
CA TYR A 30 -16.46 -14.20 27.48
C TYR A 30 -16.86 -14.38 28.94
N SER A 31 -16.71 -15.59 29.47
CA SER A 31 -17.09 -15.98 30.82
C SER A 31 -15.89 -16.45 31.65
N PHE A 32 -14.67 -16.04 31.26
CA PHE A 32 -13.43 -16.58 31.81
C PHE A 32 -13.40 -16.42 33.34
N PRO A 33 -13.26 -17.53 34.09
CA PRO A 33 -13.32 -17.48 35.55
C PRO A 33 -12.22 -16.58 36.14
N GLY A 34 -12.58 -15.78 37.14
CA GLY A 34 -11.62 -14.98 37.90
C GLY A 34 -11.28 -13.60 37.31
N ILE A 35 -11.84 -13.22 36.16
CA ILE A 35 -11.69 -11.85 35.62
C ILE A 35 -12.85 -10.97 36.09
N ASP A 36 -12.54 -9.87 36.77
CA ASP A 36 -13.53 -8.89 37.20
C ASP A 36 -14.18 -8.22 35.96
N SER A 37 -15.50 -8.10 35.98
CA SER A 37 -16.27 -7.39 34.94
C SER A 37 -15.78 -5.94 34.69
N ARG A 38 -15.14 -5.31 35.67
CA ARG A 38 -14.57 -3.96 35.62
C ARG A 38 -13.15 -3.93 35.06
N ASP A 39 -12.49 -5.07 34.92
CA ASP A 39 -11.17 -5.17 34.28
C ASP A 39 -11.32 -5.12 32.76
N MET A 40 -11.51 -3.89 32.25
CA MET A 40 -11.74 -3.64 30.84
C MET A 40 -10.51 -3.99 29.99
N ALA A 41 -9.31 -3.79 30.53
CA ALA A 41 -8.07 -4.06 29.80
C ALA A 41 -7.89 -5.56 29.52
N THR A 42 -8.00 -6.40 30.56
CA THR A 42 -7.88 -7.86 30.40
C THR A 42 -9.02 -8.41 29.53
N ARG A 43 -10.24 -7.90 29.73
CA ARG A 43 -11.38 -8.31 28.89
C ARG A 43 -11.14 -7.97 27.42
N ALA A 44 -10.64 -6.78 27.08
CA ALA A 44 -10.32 -6.41 25.70
C ALA A 44 -9.21 -7.28 25.11
N LEU A 45 -8.16 -7.57 25.88
CA LEU A 45 -7.08 -8.47 25.47
C LEU A 45 -7.60 -9.86 25.08
N LEU A 46 -8.52 -10.44 25.86
CA LEU A 46 -9.13 -11.72 25.50
C LEU A 46 -9.91 -11.66 24.18
N ARG A 47 -10.55 -10.53 23.84
CA ARG A 47 -11.24 -10.39 22.53
C ARG A 47 -10.24 -10.34 21.39
N ILE A 48 -9.11 -9.67 21.60
CA ILE A 48 -8.02 -9.62 20.61
C ILE A 48 -7.37 -10.99 20.43
N ALA A 49 -7.21 -11.78 21.49
CA ALA A 49 -6.74 -13.15 21.39
C ALA A 49 -7.67 -14.01 20.51
N ILE A 50 -8.99 -13.91 20.70
CA ILE A 50 -9.96 -14.62 19.84
C ILE A 50 -9.84 -14.15 18.39
N ILE A 51 -9.69 -12.84 18.15
CA ILE A 51 -9.48 -12.31 16.79
C ILE A 51 -8.24 -12.95 16.15
N GLY A 52 -7.12 -13.01 16.88
CA GLY A 52 -5.88 -13.63 16.40
C GLY A 52 -6.07 -15.08 15.96
N VAL A 53 -6.83 -15.87 16.72
CA VAL A 53 -7.16 -17.26 16.37
C VAL A 53 -7.94 -17.34 15.05
N PHE A 54 -8.95 -16.48 14.84
CA PHE A 54 -9.67 -16.48 13.58
C PHE A 54 -8.86 -15.94 12.40
N GLU A 55 -7.90 -15.03 12.65
CA GLU A 55 -6.94 -14.58 11.64
C GLU A 55 -6.04 -15.74 11.20
N GLU A 56 -5.51 -16.52 12.14
CA GLU A 56 -4.69 -17.71 11.86
C GLU A 56 -5.49 -18.79 11.11
N VAL A 57 -6.75 -19.01 11.50
CA VAL A 57 -7.66 -19.91 10.78
C VAL A 57 -7.81 -19.47 9.32
N ILE A 58 -7.95 -18.18 9.05
CA ILE A 58 -8.08 -17.68 7.67
C ILE A 58 -6.76 -17.84 6.91
N GLU A 59 -5.63 -17.52 7.54
CA GLU A 59 -4.29 -17.60 6.92
C GLU A 59 -3.90 -19.03 6.56
N SER A 60 -4.27 -20.00 7.39
CA SER A 60 -4.00 -21.43 7.18
C SER A 60 -5.00 -22.15 6.25
N SER A 61 -6.13 -21.51 5.92
CA SER A 61 -7.17 -22.10 5.07
C SER A 61 -6.82 -22.02 3.57
N ASP A 62 -7.19 -23.06 2.80
CA ASP A 62 -7.13 -23.05 1.34
C ASP A 62 -8.32 -22.24 0.76
N PRO A 63 -8.08 -21.12 0.05
CA PRO A 63 -9.16 -20.26 -0.46
C PRO A 63 -10.13 -20.95 -1.43
N GLU A 64 -9.69 -22.00 -2.14
CA GLU A 64 -10.51 -22.73 -3.11
C GLU A 64 -11.35 -23.81 -2.44
N LYS A 65 -10.83 -24.43 -1.38
CA LYS A 65 -11.49 -25.56 -0.70
C LYS A 65 -12.30 -25.14 0.53
N GLU A 66 -11.87 -24.10 1.22
CA GLU A 66 -12.35 -23.71 2.55
C GLU A 66 -12.98 -22.31 2.55
N ALA A 67 -13.54 -21.91 1.40
CA ALA A 67 -14.17 -20.60 1.22
C ALA A 67 -15.25 -20.28 2.28
N SER A 68 -15.99 -21.29 2.76
CA SER A 68 -16.99 -21.06 3.82
C SER A 68 -16.35 -20.71 5.16
N GLN A 69 -15.30 -21.44 5.55
CA GLN A 69 -14.57 -21.21 6.80
C GLN A 69 -13.90 -19.84 6.81
N ILE A 70 -13.32 -19.44 5.68
CA ILE A 70 -12.75 -18.08 5.51
C ILE A 70 -13.84 -17.01 5.65
N ARG A 71 -15.01 -17.21 5.04
CA ARG A 71 -16.14 -16.25 5.19
C ARG A 71 -16.61 -16.15 6.65
N ASP A 72 -16.77 -17.30 7.31
CA ASP A 72 -17.25 -17.35 8.70
C ASP A 72 -16.23 -16.73 9.67
N GLY A 73 -14.93 -17.00 9.45
CA GLY A 73 -13.84 -16.36 10.19
C GLY A 73 -13.84 -14.85 10.03
N LYS A 74 -13.97 -14.35 8.79
CA LYS A 74 -14.05 -12.90 8.51
C LYS A 74 -15.25 -12.24 9.21
N ALA A 75 -16.42 -12.88 9.14
CA ALA A 75 -17.63 -12.39 9.82
C ALA A 75 -17.47 -12.36 11.35
N MET A 76 -16.77 -13.36 11.91
CA MET A 76 -16.47 -13.40 13.34
C MET A 76 -15.49 -12.30 13.75
N ILE A 77 -14.41 -12.08 13.00
CA ILE A 77 -13.46 -10.98 13.23
C ILE A 77 -14.18 -9.64 13.21
N GLU A 78 -15.03 -9.41 12.21
CA GLU A 78 -15.84 -8.21 12.12
C GLU A 78 -16.73 -8.02 13.36
N THR A 79 -17.42 -9.08 13.77
CA THR A 79 -18.25 -9.06 14.99
C THR A 79 -17.42 -8.70 16.22
N LEU A 80 -16.26 -9.32 16.42
CA LEU A 80 -15.41 -9.09 17.58
C LEU A 80 -14.86 -7.65 17.62
N PHE A 81 -14.48 -7.09 16.46
CA PHE A 81 -14.07 -5.68 16.40
C PHE A 81 -15.24 -4.71 16.63
N GLN A 82 -16.45 -5.03 16.19
CA GLN A 82 -17.63 -4.23 16.50
C GLN A 82 -17.96 -4.28 18.00
N GLU A 83 -17.81 -5.44 18.64
CA GLU A 83 -17.97 -5.59 20.09
C GLU A 83 -16.90 -4.81 20.86
N LEU A 84 -15.63 -4.84 20.40
CA LEU A 84 -14.57 -4.01 20.98
C LEU A 84 -14.90 -2.51 20.94
N GLN A 85 -15.47 -2.02 19.82
CA GLN A 85 -15.88 -0.62 19.70
C GLN A 85 -17.08 -0.26 20.59
N ARG A 86 -18.02 -1.19 20.75
CA ARG A 86 -19.25 -0.97 21.54
C ARG A 86 -19.00 -1.02 23.04
N ASP A 87 -18.19 -1.98 23.48
CA ASP A 87 -18.11 -2.37 24.89
C ASP A 87 -16.94 -1.68 25.64
N PHE A 88 -15.97 -1.12 24.92
CA PHE A 88 -14.75 -0.53 25.50
C PHE A 88 -14.52 0.88 24.99
N LYS A 89 -14.16 1.81 25.89
CA LYS A 89 -13.78 3.17 25.48
C LYS A 89 -12.30 3.17 25.08
N PRO A 90 -11.86 4.05 24.17
CA PRO A 90 -10.45 4.13 23.77
C PRO A 90 -9.46 4.19 24.94
N LYS A 91 -9.78 4.98 25.98
CA LYS A 91 -8.97 5.11 27.19
C LYS A 91 -8.78 3.81 27.99
N ASP A 92 -9.66 2.82 27.79
CA ASP A 92 -9.63 1.52 28.48
C ASP A 92 -8.76 0.49 27.72
N LEU A 93 -8.32 0.81 26.49
CA LEU A 93 -7.58 -0.09 25.59
C LEU A 93 -6.08 0.19 25.64
N SER A 94 -5.22 -0.82 25.46
CA SER A 94 -3.76 -0.61 25.30
C SER A 94 -3.42 -0.02 23.92
N ASN A 95 -2.21 0.52 23.73
CA ASN A 95 -1.79 1.07 22.43
C ASN A 95 -1.88 0.04 21.29
N PHE A 96 -1.49 -1.20 21.58
CA PHE A 96 -1.64 -2.31 20.64
C PHE A 96 -3.10 -2.49 20.19
N ILE A 97 -4.04 -2.55 21.13
CA ILE A 97 -5.46 -2.73 20.81
C ILE A 97 -6.03 -1.50 20.09
N LEU A 98 -5.64 -0.29 20.49
CA LEU A 98 -6.03 0.94 19.81
C LEU A 98 -5.63 0.92 18.33
N VAL A 99 -4.39 0.54 18.03
CA VAL A 99 -3.90 0.42 16.64
C VAL A 99 -4.70 -0.66 15.89
N ARG A 100 -4.90 -1.85 16.50
CA ARG A 100 -5.68 -2.95 15.89
C ARG A 100 -7.12 -2.53 15.55
N VAL A 101 -7.80 -1.84 16.47
CA VAL A 101 -9.17 -1.34 16.24
C VAL A 101 -9.18 -0.23 15.17
N GLY A 102 -8.22 0.70 15.21
CA GLY A 102 -8.05 1.71 14.16
C GLY A 102 -7.82 1.09 12.78
N ASP A 103 -6.97 0.08 12.70
CA ASP A 103 -6.62 -0.63 11.45
C ASP A 103 -7.81 -1.38 10.86
N PHE A 104 -8.66 -1.95 11.72
CA PHE A 104 -9.91 -2.53 11.30
C PHE A 104 -10.84 -1.45 10.73
N ILE A 105 -11.08 -0.37 11.48
CA ILE A 105 -12.02 0.69 11.10
C ILE A 105 -11.61 1.39 9.80
N ARG A 106 -10.32 1.68 9.60
CA ARG A 106 -9.84 2.40 8.40
C ARG A 106 -10.04 1.62 7.10
N LYS A 107 -10.30 0.32 7.18
CA LYS A 107 -10.63 -0.55 6.03
C LYS A 107 -12.13 -0.66 5.77
N THR A 108 -12.97 -0.06 6.62
CA THR A 108 -14.43 -0.04 6.47
C THR A 108 -14.90 1.13 5.60
N THR A 109 -16.22 1.29 5.47
CA THR A 109 -16.86 2.43 4.78
C THR A 109 -16.75 3.74 5.55
N GLN A 110 -16.31 3.74 6.82
CA GLN A 110 -16.19 4.92 7.67
C GLN A 110 -14.75 5.08 8.21
N PRO A 111 -13.74 5.25 7.34
CA PRO A 111 -12.34 5.23 7.76
C PRO A 111 -11.97 6.35 8.75
N GLN A 112 -12.69 7.47 8.74
CA GLN A 112 -12.45 8.60 9.65
C GLN A 112 -12.70 8.24 11.12
N ALA A 113 -13.55 7.25 11.40
CA ALA A 113 -13.80 6.80 12.76
C ALA A 113 -12.56 6.17 13.43
N ALA A 114 -11.55 5.75 12.65
CA ALA A 114 -10.30 5.24 13.19
C ALA A 114 -9.45 6.32 13.89
N GLU A 115 -9.66 7.59 13.56
CA GLU A 115 -8.88 8.73 14.05
C GLU A 115 -8.83 8.78 15.59
N VAL A 116 -9.95 8.52 16.26
CA VAL A 116 -10.04 8.58 17.73
C VAL A 116 -9.11 7.57 18.40
N TYR A 117 -8.92 6.39 17.79
CA TYR A 117 -8.11 5.32 18.35
C TYR A 117 -6.62 5.62 18.18
N TYR A 118 -6.19 6.07 16.99
CA TYR A 118 -4.80 6.45 16.76
C TYR A 118 -4.40 7.68 17.59
N LYS A 119 -5.26 8.69 17.69
CA LYS A 119 -5.01 9.87 18.53
C LYS A 119 -4.88 9.53 20.00
N GLU A 120 -5.75 8.66 20.52
CA GLU A 120 -5.64 8.18 21.89
C GLU A 120 -4.27 7.52 22.11
N ALA A 121 -3.83 6.62 21.21
CA ALA A 121 -2.53 5.96 21.33
C ALA A 121 -1.37 6.97 21.32
N LEU A 122 -1.41 7.95 20.40
CA LEU A 122 -0.38 8.99 20.28
C LEU A 122 -0.37 10.01 21.43
N SER A 123 -1.45 10.11 22.21
CA SER A 123 -1.53 11.02 23.34
C SER A 123 -0.85 10.48 24.61
N ARG A 124 -0.46 9.20 24.63
CA ARG A 124 0.07 8.53 25.82
C ARG A 124 1.56 8.75 25.99
N SER A 125 2.02 8.63 27.23
CA SER A 125 3.45 8.64 27.57
C SER A 125 4.15 7.37 27.11
N ASP A 126 3.47 6.22 27.15
CA ASP A 126 3.92 4.96 26.57
C ASP A 126 3.98 5.08 25.04
N GLN A 127 5.19 5.04 24.47
CA GLN A 127 5.43 5.17 23.03
C GLN A 127 5.35 3.82 22.28
N SER A 128 4.95 2.72 22.94
CA SER A 128 4.72 1.46 22.25
C SER A 128 3.68 1.61 21.13
N HIS A 129 3.96 1.00 19.97
CA HIS A 129 3.14 1.08 18.75
C HIS A 129 2.90 2.51 18.21
N MET A 130 3.69 3.50 18.64
CA MET A 130 3.53 4.88 18.18
C MET A 130 3.64 5.00 16.65
N PHE A 131 4.66 4.40 16.03
CA PHE A 131 4.83 4.50 14.57
C PHE A 131 3.71 3.81 13.81
N ALA A 132 3.22 2.67 14.28
CA ALA A 132 2.03 2.02 13.72
C ALA A 132 0.79 2.91 13.81
N ALA A 133 0.59 3.62 14.93
CA ALA A 133 -0.48 4.60 15.07
C ALA A 133 -0.29 5.81 14.14
N ILE A 134 0.95 6.28 13.94
CA ILE A 134 1.26 7.33 12.97
C ILE A 134 0.89 6.90 11.55
N PHE A 135 1.32 5.71 11.11
CA PHE A 135 1.00 5.22 9.76
C PHE A 135 -0.51 5.10 9.54
N GLY A 136 -1.22 4.54 10.51
CA GLY A 136 -2.67 4.43 10.46
C GLY A 136 -3.37 5.78 10.37
N LEU A 137 -2.96 6.75 11.19
CA LEU A 137 -3.52 8.11 11.17
C LEU A 137 -3.17 8.86 9.88
N ALA A 138 -1.94 8.70 9.40
CA ALA A 138 -1.48 9.30 8.14
C ALA A 138 -2.27 8.78 6.94
N ASP A 139 -2.59 7.48 6.88
CA ASP A 139 -3.46 6.91 5.83
C ASP A 139 -4.88 7.49 5.86
N VAL A 140 -5.46 7.64 7.06
CA VAL A 140 -6.77 8.29 7.23
C VAL A 140 -6.73 9.74 6.74
N TYR A 141 -5.69 10.47 7.14
CA TYR A 141 -5.52 11.88 6.80
C TYR A 141 -5.12 12.14 5.35
N ALA A 142 -4.41 11.22 4.70
CA ALA A 142 -4.05 11.30 3.29
C ALA A 142 -5.29 11.40 2.38
N LYS A 143 -6.42 10.83 2.82
CA LYS A 143 -7.73 10.87 2.12
C LYS A 143 -8.60 12.04 2.54
N GLY A 144 -8.13 12.88 3.47
CA GLY A 144 -8.87 13.98 4.06
C GLY A 144 -8.64 15.34 3.40
N THR A 145 -8.93 16.38 4.17
CA THR A 145 -8.69 17.79 3.81
C THR A 145 -7.20 18.10 3.65
N SER A 146 -6.86 19.22 2.99
CA SER A 146 -5.46 19.67 2.89
C SER A 146 -4.80 19.89 4.26
N THR A 147 -5.56 20.30 5.28
CA THR A 147 -5.06 20.40 6.66
C THR A 147 -4.69 19.04 7.22
N GLN A 148 -5.55 18.03 7.05
CA GLN A 148 -5.26 16.66 7.47
C GLN A 148 -4.05 16.11 6.72
N LYS A 149 -3.97 16.30 5.40
CA LYS A 149 -2.79 15.90 4.60
C LYS A 149 -1.49 16.54 5.11
N SER A 150 -1.53 17.84 5.46
CA SER A 150 -0.36 18.50 6.05
C SER A 150 0.02 17.90 7.40
N GLU A 151 -0.94 17.49 8.21
CA GLU A 151 -0.67 16.84 9.49
C GLU A 151 -0.11 15.42 9.30
N ALA A 152 -0.62 14.66 8.33
CA ALA A 152 -0.05 13.36 7.95
C ALA A 152 1.43 13.49 7.60
N ILE A 153 1.80 14.48 6.79
CA ILE A 153 3.21 14.73 6.41
C ILE A 153 4.07 15.01 7.64
N LYS A 154 3.59 15.79 8.63
CA LYS A 154 4.34 16.03 9.86
C LYS A 154 4.53 14.76 10.69
N LEU A 155 3.49 13.94 10.79
CA LEU A 155 3.54 12.67 11.51
C LEU A 155 4.52 11.70 10.83
N LEU A 156 4.46 11.57 9.51
CA LEU A 156 5.39 10.72 8.75
C LEU A 156 6.83 11.22 8.86
N LYS A 157 7.05 12.54 8.84
CA LYS A 157 8.37 13.11 9.11
C LYS A 157 8.92 12.68 10.47
N ARG A 158 8.09 12.64 11.50
CA ARG A 158 8.50 12.13 12.82
C ARG A 158 8.96 10.67 12.74
N VAL A 159 8.34 9.82 11.92
CA VAL A 159 8.83 8.44 11.71
C VAL A 159 10.21 8.47 11.04
N SER A 160 10.38 9.29 10.00
CA SER A 160 11.67 9.44 9.30
C SER A 160 12.80 9.91 10.23
N ASP A 161 12.49 10.80 11.18
CA ASP A 161 13.45 11.40 12.11
C ASP A 161 13.73 10.51 13.34
N ASP A 162 12.71 9.83 13.88
CA ASP A 162 12.79 9.14 15.18
C ASP A 162 12.93 7.60 15.07
N SER A 163 12.61 6.97 13.94
CA SER A 163 12.64 5.50 13.82
C SER A 163 14.03 4.96 13.46
N ASP A 164 14.48 3.96 14.22
CA ASP A 164 15.69 3.20 13.91
C ASP A 164 15.47 2.14 12.80
N ASP A 165 14.21 1.80 12.50
CA ASP A 165 13.88 0.81 11.47
C ASP A 165 13.94 1.44 10.07
N SER A 166 14.78 0.91 9.19
CA SER A 166 14.90 1.44 7.83
C SER A 166 13.63 1.22 7.00
N GLY A 167 12.88 0.15 7.25
CA GLY A 167 11.63 -0.14 6.56
C GLY A 167 10.54 0.88 6.88
N GLU A 168 10.42 1.29 8.14
CA GLU A 168 9.53 2.35 8.58
C GLU A 168 9.93 3.70 7.96
N ARG A 169 11.23 4.05 7.98
CA ARG A 169 11.70 5.29 7.34
C ARG A 169 11.45 5.29 5.82
N GLU A 170 11.66 4.16 5.16
CA GLU A 170 11.33 3.98 3.73
C GLU A 170 9.85 4.22 3.45
N GLU A 171 8.98 3.58 4.22
CA GLU A 171 7.53 3.68 4.05
C GLU A 171 7.03 5.11 4.33
N ALA A 172 7.56 5.76 5.37
CA ALA A 172 7.21 7.13 5.72
C ALA A 172 7.55 8.13 4.60
N LEU A 173 8.73 8.00 4.00
CA LEU A 173 9.18 8.89 2.94
C LEU A 173 8.40 8.67 1.64
N TYR A 174 8.12 7.42 1.29
CA TYR A 174 7.25 7.08 0.15
C TYR A 174 5.83 7.63 0.31
N LEU A 175 5.21 7.45 1.49
CA LEU A 175 3.87 7.97 1.77
C LEU A 175 3.85 9.50 1.75
N THR A 176 4.90 10.16 2.25
CA THR A 176 5.03 11.61 2.18
C THR A 176 5.05 12.11 0.72
N ALA A 177 5.85 11.49 -0.15
CA ALA A 177 5.90 11.81 -1.57
C ALA A 177 4.52 11.61 -2.25
N SER A 178 3.83 10.51 -1.90
CA SER A 178 2.50 10.19 -2.42
C SER A 178 1.46 11.24 -2.02
N ILE A 179 1.44 11.65 -0.74
CA ILE A 179 0.53 12.68 -0.24
C ILE A 179 0.79 14.03 -0.91
N HIS A 180 2.06 14.40 -1.13
CA HIS A 180 2.39 15.60 -1.88
C HIS A 180 1.83 15.56 -3.31
N ALA A 181 2.00 14.44 -4.01
CA ALA A 181 1.48 14.27 -5.37
C ALA A 181 -0.05 14.37 -5.41
N ASP A 182 -0.74 13.71 -4.48
CA ASP A 182 -2.20 13.71 -4.34
C ASP A 182 -2.77 15.06 -3.87
N ASN A 183 -1.93 15.93 -3.32
CA ASN A 183 -2.30 17.30 -2.96
C ASN A 183 -1.88 18.33 -4.02
N ASN A 184 -1.49 17.88 -5.22
CA ASN A 184 -0.97 18.70 -6.30
C ASN A 184 0.27 19.54 -5.93
N ALA A 185 0.97 19.18 -4.85
CA ALA A 185 2.22 19.78 -4.44
C ALA A 185 3.39 19.11 -5.18
N TYR A 186 3.38 19.21 -6.52
CA TYR A 186 4.26 18.41 -7.37
C TYR A 186 5.74 18.67 -7.13
N ASP A 187 6.14 19.90 -6.78
CA ASP A 187 7.52 20.21 -6.41
C ASP A 187 8.00 19.49 -5.16
N ALA A 188 7.13 19.45 -4.14
CA ALA A 188 7.43 18.71 -2.92
C ALA A 188 7.45 17.20 -3.19
N ALA A 189 6.52 16.69 -3.99
CA ALA A 189 6.50 15.28 -4.40
C ALA A 189 7.79 14.88 -5.12
N ILE A 190 8.27 15.71 -6.06
CA ILE A 190 9.53 15.53 -6.78
C ILE A 190 10.71 15.51 -5.81
N ALA A 191 10.79 16.49 -4.89
CA ALA A 191 11.87 16.58 -3.93
C ALA A 191 11.92 15.34 -3.01
N THR A 192 10.79 14.96 -2.41
CA THR A 192 10.70 13.80 -1.52
C THR A 192 10.94 12.48 -2.26
N ALA A 193 10.45 12.32 -3.49
CA ALA A 193 10.71 11.12 -4.29
C ALA A 193 12.20 11.00 -4.65
N LYS A 194 12.90 12.12 -4.93
CA LYS A 194 14.35 12.13 -5.14
C LYS A 194 15.12 11.77 -3.88
N GLU A 195 14.74 12.37 -2.75
CA GLU A 195 15.33 12.05 -1.44
C GLU A 195 15.23 10.54 -1.15
N TYR A 196 14.07 9.92 -1.40
CA TYR A 196 13.92 8.48 -1.28
C TYR A 196 14.90 7.70 -2.17
N LEU A 197 15.03 8.10 -3.43
CA LEU A 197 15.85 7.39 -4.42
C LEU A 197 17.37 7.58 -4.18
N GLU A 198 17.75 8.65 -3.52
CA GLU A 198 19.14 9.00 -3.18
C GLU A 198 19.55 8.48 -1.79
N THR A 199 18.59 8.05 -0.96
CA THR A 199 18.88 7.49 0.36
C THR A 199 19.45 6.08 0.24
N ASP A 200 20.63 5.87 0.84
CA ASP A 200 21.32 4.59 0.84
C ASP A 200 20.50 3.50 1.57
N GLY A 201 20.49 2.30 0.99
CA GLY A 201 19.74 1.16 1.52
C GLY A 201 18.25 1.14 1.14
N PHE A 202 17.67 2.25 0.68
CA PHE A 202 16.24 2.31 0.35
C PHE A 202 15.95 1.63 -0.99
N ARG A 203 15.05 0.64 -0.98
CA ARG A 203 14.78 -0.21 -2.16
C ARG A 203 13.32 -0.61 -2.31
N ARG A 204 12.55 -0.77 -1.23
CA ARG A 204 11.19 -1.35 -1.22
C ARG A 204 10.22 -0.59 -2.13
N TYR A 205 10.34 0.73 -2.18
CA TYR A 205 9.49 1.65 -2.93
C TYR A 205 10.24 2.38 -4.05
N ALA A 206 11.41 1.91 -4.49
CA ALA A 206 12.21 2.60 -5.52
C ALA A 206 11.46 2.75 -6.85
N VAL A 207 10.78 1.71 -7.33
CA VAL A 207 9.98 1.80 -8.58
C VAL A 207 8.74 2.69 -8.39
N PRO A 208 7.94 2.55 -7.31
CA PRO A 208 6.89 3.51 -6.98
C PRO A 208 7.36 4.98 -6.93
N CYS A 209 8.49 5.26 -6.28
CA CYS A 209 9.05 6.61 -6.20
C CYS A 209 9.48 7.16 -7.56
N ARG A 210 10.08 6.33 -8.44
CA ARG A 210 10.37 6.75 -9.82
C ARG A 210 9.10 7.06 -10.61
N MET A 211 8.03 6.29 -10.40
CA MET A 211 6.72 6.57 -11.01
C MET A 211 6.10 7.87 -10.50
N LEU A 212 6.13 8.10 -9.19
CA LEU A 212 5.68 9.35 -8.57
C LEU A 212 6.48 10.55 -9.09
N LEU A 213 7.79 10.42 -9.21
CA LEU A 213 8.68 11.44 -9.76
C LEU A 213 8.26 11.79 -11.20
N ALA A 214 8.11 10.78 -12.07
CA ALA A 214 7.73 10.98 -13.46
C ALA A 214 6.34 11.63 -13.62
N ALA A 215 5.35 11.11 -12.89
CA ALA A 215 3.99 11.64 -12.91
C ALA A 215 3.90 13.06 -12.35
N SER A 216 4.72 13.40 -11.35
CA SER A 216 4.76 14.75 -10.79
C SER A 216 5.39 15.75 -11.75
N HIS A 217 6.45 15.36 -12.48
CA HIS A 217 7.00 16.20 -13.55
C HIS A 217 5.97 16.45 -14.67
N ASP A 218 5.25 15.41 -15.09
CA ASP A 218 4.20 15.53 -16.12
C ASP A 218 3.08 16.47 -15.68
N LYS A 219 2.51 16.25 -14.49
CA LYS A 219 1.44 17.11 -13.95
C LYS A 219 1.90 18.54 -13.66
N ALA A 220 3.20 18.76 -13.40
CA ALA A 220 3.79 20.09 -13.27
C ALA A 220 4.09 20.78 -14.62
N GLY A 221 3.82 20.14 -15.76
CA GLY A 221 4.10 20.67 -17.09
C GLY A 221 5.58 20.61 -17.50
N ARG A 222 6.42 19.86 -16.77
CA ARG A 222 7.85 19.68 -17.05
C ARG A 222 8.04 18.54 -18.05
N VAL A 223 7.65 18.81 -19.29
CA VAL A 223 7.54 17.81 -20.36
C VAL A 223 8.83 17.00 -20.54
N ASP A 224 9.99 17.66 -20.64
CA ASP A 224 11.26 16.96 -20.90
C ASP A 224 11.71 16.12 -19.69
N ASP A 225 11.57 16.65 -18.48
CA ASP A 225 11.87 15.89 -17.25
C ASP A 225 10.95 14.66 -17.12
N ALA A 226 9.66 14.82 -17.45
CA ALA A 226 8.69 13.73 -17.42
C ALA A 226 9.07 12.63 -18.42
N LEU A 227 9.48 13.01 -19.64
CA LEU A 227 9.94 12.07 -20.64
C LEU A 227 11.17 11.29 -20.16
N THR A 228 12.16 11.97 -19.58
CA THR A 228 13.34 11.30 -19.01
C THR A 228 12.96 10.36 -17.86
N ALA A 229 12.11 10.81 -16.94
CA ALA A 229 11.72 10.03 -15.77
C ALA A 229 10.88 8.80 -16.12
N TYR A 230 9.87 8.94 -17.00
CA TYR A 230 9.10 7.78 -17.48
C TYR A 230 9.96 6.81 -18.29
N GLN A 231 10.89 7.32 -19.09
CA GLN A 231 11.84 6.49 -19.81
C GLN A 231 12.68 5.64 -18.85
N GLN A 232 13.17 6.24 -17.78
CA GLN A 232 13.93 5.53 -16.75
C GLN A 232 13.10 4.44 -16.07
N VAL A 233 11.81 4.68 -15.79
CA VAL A 233 10.94 3.66 -15.18
C VAL A 233 10.82 2.45 -16.09
N TRP A 234 10.36 2.62 -17.33
CA TRP A 234 10.09 1.47 -18.18
C TRP A 234 11.37 0.72 -18.54
N ILE A 235 12.52 1.42 -18.70
CA ILE A 235 13.81 0.76 -18.97
C ILE A 235 14.28 -0.07 -17.77
N SER A 236 14.23 0.49 -16.56
CA SER A 236 14.79 -0.14 -15.36
C SER A 236 13.87 -1.19 -14.74
N SER A 237 12.59 -1.22 -15.12
CA SER A 237 11.55 -2.01 -14.45
C SER A 237 10.71 -2.87 -15.41
N MET A 238 11.26 -3.27 -16.57
CA MET A 238 10.53 -4.07 -17.59
C MET A 238 9.92 -5.38 -17.06
N GLY A 239 10.48 -5.96 -16.00
CA GLY A 239 9.93 -7.16 -15.36
C GLY A 239 8.74 -6.89 -14.42
N THR A 240 8.39 -5.62 -14.19
CA THR A 240 7.30 -5.21 -13.30
C THR A 240 6.24 -4.43 -14.09
N ILE A 241 5.42 -5.20 -14.81
CA ILE A 241 4.45 -4.70 -15.80
C ILE A 241 3.52 -3.62 -15.24
N ARG A 242 3.06 -3.78 -13.98
CA ARG A 242 2.24 -2.78 -13.28
C ARG A 242 2.83 -1.36 -13.23
N PHE A 243 4.14 -1.20 -13.39
CA PHE A 243 4.80 0.11 -13.43
C PHE A 243 5.36 0.43 -14.82
N SER A 244 5.98 -0.54 -15.50
CA SER A 244 6.62 -0.29 -16.78
C SER A 244 5.62 -0.02 -17.91
N SER A 245 4.46 -0.69 -17.93
CA SER A 245 3.46 -0.46 -18.99
C SER A 245 2.81 0.92 -18.88
N PRO A 246 2.31 1.36 -17.71
CA PRO A 246 1.81 2.73 -17.56
C PRO A 246 2.87 3.80 -17.86
N ALA A 247 4.13 3.57 -17.47
CA ALA A 247 5.22 4.48 -17.79
C ALA A 247 5.48 4.57 -19.30
N MET A 248 5.52 3.43 -19.99
CA MET A 248 5.71 3.39 -21.45
C MET A 248 4.55 4.08 -22.17
N LYS A 249 3.31 3.73 -21.83
CA LYS A 249 2.11 4.37 -22.40
C LYS A 249 2.19 5.88 -22.28
N ARG A 250 2.46 6.38 -21.07
CA ARG A 250 2.47 7.82 -20.84
C ARG A 250 3.62 8.52 -21.55
N TRP A 251 4.79 7.89 -21.59
CA TRP A 251 5.94 8.38 -22.37
C TRP A 251 5.62 8.50 -23.87
N MET A 252 4.96 7.48 -24.44
CA MET A 252 4.52 7.49 -25.84
C MET A 252 3.53 8.62 -26.11
N GLU A 253 2.52 8.79 -25.26
CA GLU A 253 1.50 9.85 -25.40
C GLU A 253 2.12 11.26 -25.35
N ILE A 254 3.07 11.49 -24.44
CA ILE A 254 3.72 12.79 -24.29
C ILE A 254 4.53 13.12 -25.55
N LEU A 255 5.35 12.17 -26.05
CA LEU A 255 6.08 12.35 -27.30
C LEU A 255 5.14 12.62 -28.47
N TRP A 256 4.11 11.79 -28.61
CA TRP A 256 3.14 11.90 -29.69
C TRP A 256 2.47 13.29 -29.72
N LYS A 257 2.06 13.78 -28.54
CA LYS A 257 1.44 15.10 -28.39
C LYS A 257 2.44 16.25 -28.62
N ARG A 258 3.70 16.10 -28.19
CA ARG A 258 4.73 17.14 -28.35
C ARG A 258 5.04 17.38 -29.83
N GLY A 259 5.05 16.32 -30.65
CA GLY A 259 5.19 16.42 -32.10
C GLY A 259 6.50 17.07 -32.57
N GLY A 260 7.55 17.01 -31.75
CA GLY A 260 8.86 17.58 -32.01
C GLY A 260 9.82 16.59 -32.64
N THR A 261 11.10 16.68 -32.27
CA THR A 261 12.15 15.78 -32.76
C THR A 261 12.97 15.24 -31.59
N THR A 262 13.20 13.93 -31.56
CA THR A 262 14.04 13.25 -30.58
C THR A 262 15.04 12.35 -31.31
N LYS A 263 16.33 12.51 -31.02
CA LYS A 263 17.42 11.70 -31.59
C LYS A 263 17.37 11.61 -33.13
N GLY A 264 17.05 12.73 -33.78
CA GLY A 264 17.00 12.83 -35.25
C GLY A 264 15.75 12.22 -35.90
N LYS A 265 14.75 11.80 -35.12
CA LYS A 265 13.45 11.31 -35.61
C LYS A 265 12.33 12.23 -35.13
N SER A 266 11.20 12.26 -35.82
CA SER A 266 9.99 12.88 -35.27
C SER A 266 9.62 12.20 -33.95
N ASP A 267 9.05 12.94 -33.02
CA ASP A 267 8.62 12.36 -31.75
C ASP A 267 7.58 11.27 -31.94
N GLN A 268 6.70 11.40 -32.93
CA GLN A 268 5.72 10.36 -33.25
C GLN A 268 6.41 9.06 -33.70
N GLN A 269 7.41 9.14 -34.57
CA GLN A 269 8.20 7.97 -34.97
C GLN A 269 8.95 7.37 -33.78
N TYR A 270 9.54 8.23 -32.93
CA TYR A 270 10.29 7.77 -31.76
C TYR A 270 9.39 7.10 -30.71
N ALA A 271 8.17 7.59 -30.54
CA ALA A 271 7.16 7.00 -29.68
C ALA A 271 6.73 5.61 -30.17
N TYR A 272 6.41 5.48 -31.46
CA TYR A 272 6.05 4.20 -32.09
C TYR A 272 7.15 3.16 -31.91
N GLU A 273 8.39 3.48 -32.29
CA GLU A 273 9.53 2.55 -32.17
C GLU A 273 9.81 2.17 -30.71
N GLY A 274 9.62 3.10 -29.78
CA GLY A 274 9.73 2.83 -28.35
C GLY A 274 8.68 1.83 -27.87
N GLY A 275 7.40 2.03 -28.23
CA GLY A 275 6.30 1.11 -27.94
C GLY A 275 6.57 -0.28 -28.50
N TYR A 276 6.93 -0.36 -29.78
CA TYR A 276 7.30 -1.61 -30.45
C TYR A 276 8.41 -2.36 -29.70
N LYS A 277 9.51 -1.66 -29.39
CA LYS A 277 10.63 -2.23 -28.64
C LYS A 277 10.20 -2.75 -27.27
N TYR A 278 9.39 -1.99 -26.54
CA TYR A 278 8.91 -2.39 -25.24
C TYR A 278 8.07 -3.67 -25.29
N LEU A 279 7.13 -3.76 -26.22
CA LEU A 279 6.28 -4.94 -26.41
C LEU A 279 7.13 -6.18 -26.69
N LYS A 280 8.14 -6.06 -27.57
CA LYS A 280 9.10 -7.13 -27.86
C LYS A 280 9.85 -7.57 -26.59
N MET A 281 10.42 -6.62 -25.85
CA MET A 281 11.23 -6.90 -24.65
C MET A 281 10.43 -7.46 -23.47
N THR A 282 9.13 -7.17 -23.39
CA THR A 282 8.25 -7.59 -22.29
C THR A 282 7.34 -8.76 -22.62
N SER A 283 7.41 -9.29 -23.84
CA SER A 283 6.60 -10.42 -24.34
C SER A 283 6.65 -11.68 -23.47
N GLN A 284 7.78 -11.95 -22.80
CA GLN A 284 7.88 -13.09 -21.87
C GLN A 284 7.40 -12.74 -20.46
N ALA A 285 7.59 -11.49 -20.02
CA ALA A 285 7.14 -11.04 -18.72
C ALA A 285 5.60 -11.02 -18.63
N VAL A 286 4.92 -10.56 -19.69
CA VAL A 286 3.45 -10.50 -19.73
C VAL A 286 2.78 -11.87 -19.67
N LYS A 287 3.44 -12.96 -20.11
CA LYS A 287 2.90 -14.32 -20.00
C LYS A 287 2.68 -14.79 -18.56
N LYS A 288 3.41 -14.20 -17.61
CA LYS A 288 3.32 -14.50 -16.17
C LYS A 288 2.60 -13.41 -15.39
N ALA A 289 2.10 -12.38 -16.08
CA ALA A 289 1.47 -11.23 -15.45
C ALA A 289 0.05 -11.57 -14.98
N THR A 290 -0.42 -10.81 -13.99
CA THR A 290 -1.83 -10.85 -13.58
C THR A 290 -2.73 -10.31 -14.71
N THR A 291 -4.03 -10.60 -14.65
CA THR A 291 -5.01 -10.06 -15.62
C THR A 291 -4.91 -8.54 -15.74
N ASN A 292 -4.87 -7.82 -14.61
CA ASN A 292 -4.77 -6.36 -14.59
C ASN A 292 -3.46 -5.86 -15.22
N GLU A 293 -2.34 -6.54 -14.98
CA GLU A 293 -1.06 -6.17 -15.60
C GLU A 293 -1.06 -6.43 -17.10
N LYS A 294 -1.69 -7.52 -17.54
CA LYS A 294 -1.87 -7.80 -18.96
C LYS A 294 -2.72 -6.72 -19.62
N GLU A 295 -3.81 -6.28 -19.01
CA GLU A 295 -4.62 -5.17 -19.52
C GLU A 295 -3.78 -3.89 -19.69
N MET A 296 -2.93 -3.54 -18.72
CA MET A 296 -2.01 -2.40 -18.85
C MET A 296 -1.02 -2.56 -20.00
N TRP A 297 -0.53 -3.78 -20.25
CA TRP A 297 0.34 -4.08 -21.39
C TRP A 297 -0.41 -4.00 -22.72
N ASP A 298 -1.64 -4.50 -22.77
CA ASP A 298 -2.51 -4.46 -23.95
C ASP A 298 -2.85 -3.01 -24.34
N GLU A 299 -2.94 -2.07 -23.38
CA GLU A 299 -3.07 -0.64 -23.69
C GLU A 299 -1.86 -0.08 -24.46
N VAL A 300 -0.63 -0.53 -24.13
CA VAL A 300 0.58 -0.14 -24.88
C VAL A 300 0.59 -0.80 -26.26
N PHE A 301 0.12 -2.04 -26.36
CA PHE A 301 -0.04 -2.76 -27.63
C PHE A 301 -0.99 -2.00 -28.56
N GLN A 302 -2.20 -1.70 -28.10
CA GLN A 302 -3.21 -0.95 -28.86
C GLN A 302 -2.69 0.43 -29.27
N LEU A 303 -2.00 1.14 -28.37
CA LEU A 303 -1.41 2.43 -28.69
C LEU A 303 -0.37 2.32 -29.80
N THR A 304 0.50 1.30 -29.72
CA THR A 304 1.54 1.05 -30.73
C THR A 304 0.92 0.72 -32.09
N GLU A 305 -0.11 -0.14 -32.15
CA GLU A 305 -0.83 -0.45 -33.40
C GLU A 305 -1.48 0.80 -33.99
N SER A 306 -2.10 1.63 -33.15
CA SER A 306 -2.74 2.88 -33.59
C SER A 306 -1.73 3.87 -34.19
N TYR A 307 -0.51 3.91 -33.63
CA TYR A 307 0.56 4.76 -34.12
C TYR A 307 1.14 4.23 -35.43
N GLU A 308 1.31 2.91 -35.56
CA GLU A 308 1.77 2.27 -36.79
C GLU A 308 0.82 2.52 -37.98
N ALA A 309 -0.48 2.60 -37.72
CA ALA A 309 -1.48 2.85 -38.75
C ALA A 309 -1.44 4.28 -39.33
N ASN A 310 -0.69 5.19 -38.72
CA ASN A 310 -0.54 6.55 -39.22
C ASN A 310 0.37 6.59 -40.45
N SER A 311 -0.05 7.28 -41.51
CA SER A 311 0.67 7.34 -42.80
C SER A 311 2.07 7.95 -42.72
N ASP A 312 2.33 8.77 -41.70
CA ASP A 312 3.61 9.46 -41.53
C ASP A 312 4.62 8.61 -40.73
N ILE A 313 4.23 7.39 -40.32
CA ILE A 313 5.05 6.48 -39.52
C ILE A 313 5.62 5.37 -40.40
N ALA A 314 6.94 5.25 -40.35
CA ALA A 314 7.65 4.15 -40.99
C ALA A 314 7.58 2.91 -40.09
N LYS A 315 6.94 1.86 -40.60
CA LYS A 315 6.79 0.58 -39.91
C LYS A 315 8.14 -0.07 -39.62
N VAL A 316 8.27 -0.71 -38.46
CA VAL A 316 9.42 -1.56 -38.17
C VAL A 316 9.33 -2.83 -39.01
N VAL A 317 10.35 -3.08 -39.84
CA VAL A 317 10.50 -4.33 -40.59
C VAL A 317 11.53 -5.18 -39.85
N GLU A 318 11.10 -6.32 -39.32
CA GLU A 318 12.04 -7.29 -38.73
C GLU A 318 12.75 -8.05 -39.87
N PRO A 319 14.08 -8.23 -39.81
CA PRO A 319 14.75 -9.13 -40.73
C PRO A 319 14.21 -10.55 -40.52
N GLU A 320 13.97 -11.29 -41.61
CA GLU A 320 13.61 -12.71 -41.55
C GLU A 320 14.66 -13.44 -40.70
N GLU A 321 14.21 -14.15 -39.66
CA GLU A 321 15.09 -14.98 -38.84
C GLU A 321 15.66 -16.10 -39.74
N GLU A 322 16.97 -16.04 -40.03
CA GLU A 322 17.74 -17.12 -40.68
C GLU A 322 17.89 -18.34 -39.78
#